data_AF-A0A6I3ST66-F1
#
_entry.id   AF-A0A6I3ST66-F1
#
_cell.length_a   1.000
_cell.length_b   1.000
_cell.length_c   1.000
_cell.angle_alpha   90.00
_cell.angle_beta   90.00
_cell.angle_gamma   90.00
#
_symmetry.space_group_name_H-M   'P 1'
#
loop_
_entity.id
_entity.type
_entity.pdbx_description
1 polymer ?
#
loop_
_entity_poly.entity_id
_entity_poly.type
_entity_poly.pdbx_seq_one_letter_code
_entity_poly.pdbx_strand_id
1 'polypeptide(L)'
;MNKALQAELQGANWSFAPPALAQLADPANVLHSLNAGMLIHRVAQVNYDYMAEARSFSLDLQGYMNAKLNPDATVLVYEEILGNQGRMHWLLHMKHPSDYGRLLHLVDHDKAFQDIYQGDRLPQRGGGNWERIFLQGSFREKVMVPQHGLAREALDEIPPGHFLPPARHQISDANVPFLDSANAGAIVLRSFQARYESRDLARYFLNEWQSHVNQRLPGAVTSAQFEEMWGRQDQLHLLIHLRNLDSYAALRQLELTDTGLHALMQKPRVNLAGQDLAWGGLFETGSVHDTVLLPVAPKTPTPSLSQQEQA
;
A
#
# COMPACT_ATOMS: atom_id res chain seq x y z
N MET A 1 -0.58 -11.61 -36.34
CA MET A 1 -0.78 -11.83 -34.88
C MET A 1 -1.80 -12.94 -34.72
N ASN A 2 -1.45 -14.04 -34.04
CA ASN A 2 -2.24 -15.27 -34.07
C ASN A 2 -3.52 -15.13 -33.22
N LYS A 3 -4.69 -15.46 -33.78
CA LYS A 3 -5.99 -15.43 -33.09
C LYS A 3 -6.01 -16.34 -31.84
N ALA A 4 -5.17 -17.37 -31.79
CA ALA A 4 -4.99 -18.21 -30.61
C ALA A 4 -4.37 -17.44 -29.42
N LEU A 5 -3.42 -16.54 -29.69
CA LEU A 5 -2.79 -15.71 -28.66
C LEU A 5 -3.76 -14.64 -28.10
N GLN A 6 -4.67 -14.15 -28.93
CA GLN A 6 -5.75 -13.24 -28.49
C GLN A 6 -6.79 -13.95 -27.62
N ALA A 7 -7.08 -15.23 -27.87
CA ALA A 7 -8.01 -16.01 -27.06
C ALA A 7 -7.41 -16.44 -25.70
N GLU A 8 -6.12 -16.76 -25.64
CA GLU A 8 -5.41 -17.03 -24.37
C GLU A 8 -5.31 -15.78 -23.47
N LEU A 9 -5.11 -14.59 -24.08
CA LEU A 9 -5.08 -13.33 -23.33
C LEU A 9 -6.47 -12.85 -22.88
N GLN A 10 -7.54 -13.29 -23.55
CA GLN A 10 -8.93 -12.96 -23.20
C GLN A 10 -9.51 -13.86 -22.08
N GLY A 11 -8.81 -14.91 -21.67
CA GLY A 11 -9.22 -15.85 -20.62
C GLY A 11 -8.26 -15.95 -19.43
N ALA A 12 -7.20 -15.14 -19.39
CA ALA A 12 -6.27 -15.12 -18.26
C ALA A 12 -6.95 -14.45 -17.06
N ASN A 13 -7.64 -15.23 -16.23
CA ASN A 13 -7.99 -14.79 -14.88
C ASN A 13 -6.68 -14.65 -14.09
N TRP A 14 -6.12 -13.44 -14.00
CA TRP A 14 -4.96 -13.13 -13.16
C TRP A 14 -5.39 -13.10 -11.68
N SER A 15 -5.78 -14.25 -11.11
CA SER A 15 -6.08 -14.40 -9.68
C SER A 15 -5.00 -15.24 -9.01
N PHE A 16 -4.02 -14.62 -8.34
CA PHE A 16 -2.92 -15.41 -7.77
C PHE A 16 -2.46 -15.04 -6.35
N ALA A 17 -3.07 -14.07 -5.67
CA ALA A 17 -2.80 -13.87 -4.24
C ALA A 17 -4.12 -13.69 -3.47
N PRO A 18 -4.34 -14.41 -2.35
CA PRO A 18 -5.42 -14.06 -1.44
C PRO A 18 -5.20 -12.64 -0.91
N PRO A 19 -6.26 -11.88 -0.58
CA PRO A 19 -6.13 -10.58 0.05
C PRO A 19 -5.25 -10.63 1.31
N ALA A 20 -4.61 -9.50 1.65
CA ALA A 20 -3.73 -9.42 2.82
C ALA A 20 -4.44 -9.74 4.14
N LEU A 21 -5.78 -9.65 4.18
CA LEU A 21 -6.61 -10.11 5.29
C LEU A 21 -6.35 -11.57 5.66
N ALA A 22 -5.99 -12.43 4.69
CA ALA A 22 -5.64 -13.83 4.93
C ALA A 22 -4.32 -14.02 5.71
N GLN A 23 -3.53 -12.96 5.91
CA GLN A 23 -2.33 -12.96 6.75
C GLN A 23 -2.66 -12.86 8.24
N LEU A 24 -3.90 -12.51 8.59
CA LEU A 24 -4.31 -12.22 9.96
C LEU A 24 -5.00 -13.44 10.60
N ALA A 25 -4.63 -13.73 11.85
CA ALA A 25 -5.31 -14.75 12.65
C ALA A 25 -6.70 -14.27 13.15
N ASP A 26 -6.83 -12.99 13.46
CA ASP A 26 -8.09 -12.34 13.85
C ASP A 26 -8.33 -11.12 12.94
N PRO A 27 -9.30 -11.19 12.02
CA PRO A 27 -9.64 -10.07 11.15
C PRO A 27 -10.52 -9.01 11.83
N ALA A 28 -10.97 -9.24 13.07
CA ALA A 28 -11.78 -8.26 13.79
C ALA A 28 -10.95 -7.01 14.10
N ASN A 29 -11.54 -5.83 13.83
CA ASN A 29 -10.93 -4.51 14.10
C ASN A 29 -9.60 -4.23 13.37
N VAL A 30 -9.39 -4.84 12.20
CA VAL A 30 -8.21 -4.61 11.38
C VAL A 30 -8.05 -3.13 10.98
N LEU A 31 -6.86 -2.57 11.20
CA LEU A 31 -6.50 -1.28 10.62
C LEU A 31 -6.00 -1.46 9.18
N HIS A 32 -6.50 -0.62 8.29
CA HIS A 32 -6.22 -0.63 6.86
C HIS A 32 -6.12 0.82 6.34
N SER A 33 -5.72 0.97 5.08
CA SER A 33 -5.42 2.28 4.47
C SER A 33 -6.56 3.30 4.62
N LEU A 34 -7.81 2.86 4.52
CA LEU A 34 -8.97 3.75 4.62
C LEU A 34 -9.41 4.12 6.06
N ASN A 35 -9.04 3.36 7.11
CA ASN A 35 -9.47 3.64 8.49
C ASN A 35 -8.33 4.08 9.42
N ALA A 36 -7.08 3.99 8.97
CA ALA A 36 -5.89 4.46 9.67
C ALA A 36 -5.74 5.99 9.57
N GLY A 37 -5.15 6.59 10.61
CA GLY A 37 -4.74 8.00 10.60
C GLY A 37 -3.32 8.21 10.06
N MET A 38 -2.53 7.14 9.97
CA MET A 38 -1.15 7.15 9.50
C MET A 38 -0.74 5.76 8.97
N LEU A 39 0.18 5.78 7.99
CA LEU A 39 0.83 4.61 7.43
C LEU A 39 2.34 4.77 7.54
N ILE A 40 3.03 3.76 8.06
CA ILE A 40 4.47 3.60 7.83
C ILE A 40 4.64 2.59 6.71
N HIS A 41 5.21 3.04 5.61
CA HIS A 41 5.61 2.18 4.49
C HIS A 41 7.09 1.86 4.62
N ARG A 42 7.36 0.64 5.10
CA ARG A 42 8.71 0.09 5.18
C ARG A 42 8.96 -0.78 3.95
N VAL A 43 10.15 -0.66 3.38
CA VAL A 43 10.63 -1.52 2.29
C VAL A 43 12.00 -2.07 2.57
N ALA A 44 12.30 -3.25 2.02
CA ALA A 44 13.63 -3.84 2.05
C ALA A 44 13.90 -4.66 0.78
N GLN A 45 15.12 -4.57 0.27
CA GLN A 45 15.55 -5.35 -0.88
C GLN A 45 16.05 -6.71 -0.42
N VAL A 46 15.48 -7.78 -0.95
CA VAL A 46 15.93 -9.14 -0.68
C VAL A 46 17.17 -9.44 -1.50
N ASN A 47 18.13 -10.13 -0.89
CA ASN A 47 19.20 -10.77 -1.61
C ASN A 47 18.60 -11.93 -2.42
N TYR A 48 18.84 -11.92 -3.74
CA TYR A 48 18.13 -12.72 -4.75
C TYR A 48 17.92 -14.20 -4.37
N ASP A 49 18.90 -14.77 -3.69
CA ASP A 49 18.92 -16.17 -3.29
C ASP A 49 17.94 -16.54 -2.17
N TYR A 50 17.37 -15.58 -1.43
CA TYR A 50 16.68 -15.81 -0.16
C TYR A 50 15.21 -15.36 -0.13
N MET A 51 14.54 -15.36 -1.29
CA MET A 51 13.16 -14.85 -1.38
C MET A 51 12.15 -15.62 -0.52
N ALA A 52 12.27 -16.94 -0.45
CA ALA A 52 11.37 -17.76 0.37
C ALA A 52 11.57 -17.46 1.87
N GLU A 53 12.82 -17.34 2.29
CA GLU A 53 13.21 -17.01 3.66
C GLU A 53 12.80 -15.58 4.03
N ALA A 54 12.90 -14.63 3.08
CA ALA A 54 12.40 -13.27 3.24
C ALA A 54 10.88 -13.22 3.48
N ARG A 55 10.09 -13.93 2.67
CA ARG A 55 8.63 -14.04 2.88
C ARG A 55 8.32 -14.64 4.26
N SER A 56 9.00 -15.73 4.61
CA SER A 56 8.83 -16.41 5.90
C SER A 56 9.14 -15.51 7.09
N PHE A 57 10.29 -14.81 7.05
CA PHE A 57 10.69 -13.84 8.06
C PHE A 57 9.69 -12.68 8.16
N SER A 58 9.26 -12.15 7.02
CA SER A 58 8.34 -11.00 6.96
C SER A 58 6.99 -11.31 7.60
N LEU A 59 6.45 -12.51 7.35
CA LEU A 59 5.19 -12.97 7.95
C LEU A 59 5.34 -13.29 9.44
N ASP A 60 6.48 -13.85 9.89
CA ASP A 60 6.71 -14.07 11.33
C ASP A 60 6.78 -12.75 12.10
N LEU A 61 7.51 -11.79 11.55
CA LEU A 61 7.62 -10.46 12.11
C LEU A 61 6.25 -9.76 12.17
N GLN A 62 5.49 -9.81 11.06
CA GLN A 62 4.15 -9.24 10.99
C GLN A 62 3.19 -9.94 11.97
N GLY A 63 3.19 -11.27 12.03
CA GLY A 63 2.34 -12.04 12.93
C GLY A 63 2.60 -11.70 14.40
N TYR A 64 3.88 -11.60 14.78
CA TYR A 64 4.26 -11.21 16.14
C TYR A 64 3.89 -9.76 16.47
N MET A 65 4.16 -8.82 15.55
CA MET A 65 3.78 -7.42 15.71
C MET A 65 2.26 -7.28 15.88
N ASN A 66 1.45 -7.93 15.03
CA ASN A 66 0.00 -7.83 15.12
C ASN A 66 -0.54 -8.47 16.41
N ALA A 67 0.05 -9.58 16.88
CA ALA A 67 -0.35 -10.18 18.15
C ALA A 67 -0.09 -9.26 19.37
N LYS A 68 0.92 -8.38 19.29
CA LYS A 68 1.31 -7.48 20.39
C LYS A 68 0.71 -6.08 20.30
N LEU A 69 0.43 -5.63 19.08
CA LEU A 69 0.00 -4.26 18.80
C LEU A 69 -1.50 -4.15 18.50
N ASN A 70 -2.24 -5.25 18.29
CA ASN A 70 -3.69 -5.18 18.14
C ASN A 70 -4.35 -4.65 19.43
N PRO A 71 -5.35 -3.74 19.34
CA PRO A 71 -5.98 -3.19 18.13
C PRO A 71 -5.37 -1.87 17.64
N ASP A 72 -4.24 -1.45 18.22
CA ASP A 72 -3.64 -0.13 18.04
C ASP A 72 -2.86 -0.02 16.71
N ALA A 73 -2.31 -1.13 16.21
CA ALA A 73 -1.66 -1.18 14.90
C ALA A 73 -1.95 -2.48 14.14
N THR A 74 -1.90 -2.40 12.80
CA THR A 74 -1.94 -3.57 11.92
C THR A 74 -0.85 -3.48 10.86
N VAL A 75 -0.03 -4.51 10.77
CA VAL A 75 1.00 -4.70 9.75
C VAL A 75 0.48 -5.66 8.69
N LEU A 76 0.61 -5.27 7.42
CA LEU A 76 0.32 -6.11 6.26
C LEU A 76 1.56 -6.19 5.36
N VAL A 77 1.83 -7.36 4.79
CA VAL A 77 3.04 -7.64 4.00
C VAL A 77 2.71 -7.83 2.53
N TYR A 78 3.51 -7.20 1.67
CA TYR A 78 3.40 -7.27 0.21
C TYR A 78 4.75 -7.49 -0.43
N GLU A 79 4.70 -7.91 -1.69
CA GLU A 79 5.85 -8.04 -2.58
C GLU A 79 5.66 -7.14 -3.81
N GLU A 80 6.74 -6.46 -4.21
CA GLU A 80 6.79 -5.68 -5.44
C GLU A 80 6.93 -6.62 -6.64
N ILE A 81 5.90 -6.65 -7.50
CA ILE A 81 5.91 -7.50 -8.71
C ILE A 81 6.28 -6.75 -9.98
N LEU A 82 6.14 -5.42 -9.97
CA LEU A 82 6.54 -4.55 -11.08
C LEU A 82 7.35 -3.38 -10.51
N GLY A 83 8.61 -3.32 -10.94
CA GLY A 83 9.63 -2.40 -10.43
C GLY A 83 10.90 -3.17 -10.04
N ASN A 84 11.31 -3.08 -8.78
CA ASN A 84 12.48 -3.74 -8.21
C ASN A 84 12.12 -5.14 -7.73
N GLN A 85 12.54 -6.14 -8.51
CA GLN A 85 12.30 -7.54 -8.21
C GLN A 85 12.85 -7.92 -6.82
N GLY A 86 12.09 -8.69 -6.06
CA GLY A 86 12.49 -9.16 -4.74
C GLY A 86 12.48 -8.07 -3.67
N ARG A 87 11.68 -7.02 -3.83
CA ARG A 87 11.45 -6.04 -2.76
C ARG A 87 10.24 -6.42 -1.92
N MET A 88 10.44 -6.46 -0.61
CA MET A 88 9.39 -6.69 0.38
C MET A 88 8.89 -5.35 0.92
N HIS A 89 7.58 -5.27 1.14
CA HIS A 89 6.87 -4.07 1.57
C HIS A 89 6.04 -4.41 2.81
N TRP A 90 6.18 -3.60 3.86
CA TRP A 90 5.31 -3.65 5.03
C TRP A 90 4.54 -2.34 5.11
N LEU A 91 3.23 -2.45 5.19
CA LEU A 91 2.34 -1.32 5.48
C LEU A 91 1.89 -1.45 6.94
N LEU A 92 2.42 -0.59 7.80
CA LEU A 92 2.03 -0.50 9.21
C LEU A 92 0.98 0.58 9.35
N HIS A 93 -0.23 0.18 9.72
CA HIS A 93 -1.41 1.03 9.86
C HIS A 93 -1.56 1.40 11.33
N MET A 94 -1.68 2.69 11.62
CA MET A 94 -1.82 3.23 12.98
C MET A 94 -2.88 4.32 13.01
N LYS A 95 -3.50 4.53 14.16
CA LYS A 95 -4.40 5.68 14.36
C LYS A 95 -3.62 6.92 14.73
N HIS A 96 -2.57 6.78 15.55
CA HIS A 96 -1.80 7.90 16.06
C HIS A 96 -0.27 7.64 16.07
N PRO A 97 0.59 8.66 15.82
CA PRO A 97 2.05 8.52 15.91
C PRO A 97 2.57 7.98 17.25
N SER A 98 1.85 8.24 18.35
CA SER A 98 2.23 7.71 19.68
C SER A 98 2.20 6.18 19.72
N ASP A 99 1.42 5.53 18.87
CA ASP A 99 1.35 4.07 18.79
C ASP A 99 2.70 3.49 18.32
N TYR A 100 3.50 4.28 17.59
CA TYR A 100 4.86 3.92 17.22
C TYR A 100 5.79 3.74 18.43
N GLY A 101 5.55 4.48 19.53
CA GLY A 101 6.31 4.31 20.77
C GLY A 101 6.18 2.90 21.34
N ARG A 102 5.04 2.23 21.14
CA ARG A 102 4.84 0.82 21.55
C ARG A 102 5.65 -0.14 20.71
N LEU A 103 5.77 0.14 19.41
CA LEU A 103 6.64 -0.63 18.53
C LEU A 103 8.11 -0.48 18.93
N LEU A 104 8.57 0.74 19.22
CA LEU A 104 9.94 0.96 19.72
C LEU A 104 10.19 0.21 21.03
N HIS A 105 9.26 0.30 21.97
CA HIS A 105 9.36 -0.42 23.24
C HIS A 105 9.44 -1.95 23.02
N LEU A 106 8.68 -2.49 22.07
CA LEU A 106 8.72 -3.91 21.69
C LEU A 106 10.12 -4.29 21.16
N VAL A 107 10.68 -3.49 20.25
CA VAL A 107 12.01 -3.73 19.68
C VAL A 107 13.09 -3.76 20.76
N ASP A 108 13.03 -2.84 21.70
CA ASP A 108 14.08 -2.65 22.72
C ASP A 108 14.01 -3.68 23.85
N HIS A 109 12.81 -4.12 24.25
CA HIS A 109 12.62 -4.85 25.51
C HIS A 109 12.01 -6.24 25.36
N ASP A 110 11.53 -6.64 24.19
CA ASP A 110 10.89 -7.94 23.99
C ASP A 110 11.87 -8.99 23.45
N LYS A 111 12.22 -9.96 24.30
CA LYS A 111 13.14 -11.04 23.94
C LYS A 111 12.63 -11.89 22.78
N ALA A 112 11.33 -12.20 22.72
CA ALA A 112 10.80 -13.01 21.63
C ALA A 112 10.79 -12.25 20.30
N PHE A 113 10.62 -10.93 20.33
CA PHE A 113 10.86 -10.07 19.17
C PHE A 113 12.33 -10.14 18.71
N GLN A 114 13.28 -10.04 19.66
CA GLN A 114 14.71 -10.15 19.36
C GLN A 114 15.07 -11.54 18.80
N ASP A 115 14.47 -12.61 19.32
CA ASP A 115 14.70 -13.97 18.85
C ASP A 115 14.22 -14.16 17.39
N ILE A 116 13.17 -13.45 16.95
CA ILE A 116 12.72 -13.43 15.54
C ILE A 116 13.83 -12.87 14.61
N TYR A 117 14.54 -11.83 15.05
CA TYR A 117 15.65 -11.21 14.33
C TYR A 117 16.96 -12.01 14.46
N GLN A 118 17.26 -12.57 15.63
CA GLN A 118 18.57 -13.18 15.88
C GLN A 118 18.62 -14.67 15.50
N GLY A 119 17.46 -15.34 15.42
CA GLY A 119 17.38 -16.76 15.09
C GLY A 119 17.99 -17.10 13.73
N ASP A 120 18.65 -18.26 13.66
CA ASP A 120 19.17 -18.79 12.40
C ASP A 120 18.00 -19.17 11.47
N ARG A 121 17.92 -18.46 10.35
CA ARG A 121 16.91 -18.64 9.29
C ARG A 121 17.46 -19.40 8.10
N LEU A 122 18.76 -19.66 8.08
CA LEU A 122 19.49 -20.26 6.96
C LEU A 122 20.29 -21.51 7.38
N PRO A 123 19.73 -22.45 8.18
CA PRO A 123 20.49 -23.54 8.76
C PRO A 123 21.12 -24.47 7.71
N GLN A 124 20.44 -24.65 6.56
CA GLN A 124 20.94 -25.48 5.45
C GLN A 124 21.82 -24.69 4.46
N ARG A 125 22.05 -23.40 4.69
CA ARG A 125 22.72 -22.47 3.75
C ARG A 125 23.88 -21.71 4.40
N GLY A 126 24.57 -22.38 5.32
CA GLY A 126 25.73 -21.85 6.03
C GLY A 126 25.39 -20.93 7.21
N GLY A 127 24.12 -20.95 7.66
CA GLY A 127 23.65 -20.20 8.83
C GLY A 127 23.49 -18.71 8.60
N GLY A 128 22.61 -18.07 9.35
CA GLY A 128 22.44 -16.63 9.35
C GLY A 128 20.99 -16.20 9.46
N ASN A 129 20.82 -14.92 9.76
CA ASN A 129 19.52 -14.33 10.06
C ASN A 129 19.08 -13.36 8.94
N TRP A 130 18.19 -12.43 9.27
CA TRP A 130 17.68 -11.43 8.33
C TRP A 130 18.79 -10.59 7.67
N GLU A 131 19.95 -10.38 8.32
CA GLU A 131 21.06 -9.59 7.77
C GLU A 131 21.66 -10.21 6.51
N ARG A 132 21.58 -11.54 6.34
CA ARG A 132 21.98 -12.22 5.09
C ARG A 132 20.85 -12.26 4.07
N ILE A 133 19.60 -12.32 4.54
CA ILE A 133 18.39 -12.41 3.71
C ILE A 133 18.16 -11.10 2.96
N PHE A 134 18.34 -9.96 3.62
CA PHE A 134 18.14 -8.64 3.02
C PHE A 134 19.47 -7.95 2.71
N LEU A 135 19.51 -7.14 1.66
CA LEU A 135 20.68 -6.35 1.35
C LEU A 135 20.93 -5.32 2.45
N GLN A 136 22.17 -5.25 2.94
CA GLN A 136 22.56 -4.28 3.96
C GLN A 136 22.24 -2.85 3.50
N GLY A 137 21.64 -2.07 4.40
CA GLY A 137 21.28 -0.68 4.11
C GLY A 137 20.16 -0.53 3.09
N SER A 138 19.41 -1.58 2.75
CA SER A 138 18.25 -1.49 1.86
C SER A 138 16.95 -1.11 2.56
N PHE A 139 16.87 -1.25 3.88
CA PHE A 139 15.70 -0.87 4.65
C PHE A 139 15.46 0.64 4.54
N ARG A 140 14.26 1.02 4.11
CA ARG A 140 13.79 2.39 4.02
C ARG A 140 12.39 2.48 4.57
N GLU A 141 12.09 3.59 5.21
CA GLU A 141 10.76 3.88 5.75
C GLU A 141 10.31 5.25 5.29
N LYS A 142 9.00 5.35 5.07
CA LYS A 142 8.31 6.60 4.79
C LYS A 142 7.06 6.65 5.63
N VAL A 143 6.70 7.84 6.08
CA VAL A 143 5.44 8.03 6.78
C VAL A 143 4.49 8.82 5.91
N MET A 144 3.38 8.17 5.59
CA MET A 144 2.30 8.71 4.79
C MET A 144 1.08 8.93 5.66
N VAL A 145 0.37 10.03 5.42
CA VAL A 145 -0.88 10.35 6.10
C VAL A 145 -1.99 10.61 5.08
N PRO A 146 -3.26 10.31 5.41
CA PRO A 146 -4.37 10.65 4.55
C PRO A 146 -4.37 12.14 4.21
N GLN A 147 -4.56 12.47 2.93
CA GLN A 147 -4.79 13.86 2.54
C GLN A 147 -6.07 14.38 3.20
N HIS A 148 -5.97 15.57 3.77
CA HIS A 148 -7.05 16.28 4.45
C HIS A 148 -7.07 17.76 4.01
N GLY A 149 -8.07 18.52 4.46
CA GLY A 149 -8.13 19.97 4.29
C GLY A 149 -8.52 20.50 2.89
N LEU A 150 -8.90 19.63 1.95
CA LEU A 150 -9.28 20.05 0.59
C LEU A 150 -10.77 20.41 0.44
N ALA A 151 -11.65 19.75 1.18
CA ALA A 151 -13.07 20.12 1.21
C ALA A 151 -13.29 21.18 2.30
N ARG A 152 -13.94 22.28 1.91
CA ARG A 152 -14.30 23.40 2.80
C ARG A 152 -15.22 22.96 3.94
N GLU A 153 -15.93 21.85 3.74
CA GLU A 153 -16.76 21.15 4.71
C GLU A 153 -15.93 20.19 5.56
N ALA A 154 -14.91 19.51 5.00
CA ALA A 154 -14.02 18.58 5.72
C ALA A 154 -12.93 19.24 6.60
N LEU A 155 -13.25 20.39 7.22
CA LEU A 155 -12.66 20.74 8.52
C LEU A 155 -13.18 19.81 9.64
N ASP A 156 -14.07 18.88 9.27
CA ASP A 156 -14.80 17.96 10.13
C ASP A 156 -13.90 17.05 10.98
N GLU A 157 -14.01 17.29 12.28
CA GLU A 157 -13.70 16.44 13.42
C GLU A 157 -12.76 15.27 13.16
N ILE A 158 -11.49 15.43 13.57
CA ILE A 158 -10.57 14.31 13.72
C ILE A 158 -11.22 13.33 14.71
N PRO A 159 -11.51 12.08 14.30
CA PRO A 159 -12.13 11.12 15.20
C PRO A 159 -11.29 10.95 16.47
N PRO A 160 -11.90 10.77 17.65
CA PRO A 160 -11.15 10.59 18.89
C PRO A 160 -10.12 9.45 18.76
N GLY A 161 -8.86 9.78 19.06
CA GLY A 161 -7.75 8.82 18.99
C GLY A 161 -7.09 8.71 17.61
N HIS A 162 -7.55 9.46 16.60
CA HIS A 162 -6.86 9.56 15.32
C HIS A 162 -5.95 10.78 15.28
N PHE A 163 -4.85 10.66 14.56
CA PHE A 163 -3.93 11.76 14.29
C PHE A 163 -4.44 12.68 13.18
N LEU A 164 -5.02 12.09 12.13
CA LEU A 164 -5.63 12.80 11.01
C LEU A 164 -6.93 12.07 10.60
N PRO A 165 -7.85 12.77 9.93
CA PRO A 165 -9.07 12.15 9.40
C PRO A 165 -8.71 10.97 8.49
N PRO A 166 -9.30 9.79 8.68
CA PRO A 166 -9.03 8.63 7.83
C PRO A 166 -9.33 8.89 6.36
N ALA A 167 -8.62 8.20 5.46
CA ALA A 167 -8.82 8.37 4.03
C ALA A 167 -10.24 7.98 3.55
N ARG A 168 -11.01 7.25 4.36
CA ARG A 168 -12.43 6.94 4.09
C ARG A 168 -13.29 8.18 3.83
N HIS A 169 -12.97 9.31 4.47
CA HIS A 169 -13.70 10.59 4.27
C HIS A 169 -13.54 11.13 2.85
N GLN A 170 -12.52 10.70 2.13
CA GLN A 170 -12.28 11.14 0.76
C GLN A 170 -13.17 10.41 -0.28
N ILE A 171 -13.97 9.43 0.17
CA ILE A 171 -14.83 8.60 -0.67
C ILE A 171 -16.29 9.00 -0.41
N SER A 172 -16.92 9.64 -1.39
CA SER A 172 -18.19 10.37 -1.24
C SER A 172 -19.41 9.51 -0.86
N ASP A 173 -19.42 8.21 -1.17
CA ASP A 173 -20.55 7.32 -0.89
C ASP A 173 -20.19 6.27 0.17
N ALA A 174 -20.92 6.28 1.28
CA ALA A 174 -20.78 5.32 2.37
C ALA A 174 -21.18 3.88 1.94
N ASN A 175 -22.09 3.76 0.98
CA ASN A 175 -22.73 2.51 0.57
C ASN A 175 -22.06 1.85 -0.63
N VAL A 176 -21.11 2.52 -1.28
CA VAL A 176 -20.34 1.92 -2.38
C VAL A 176 -19.33 0.94 -1.81
N PRO A 177 -19.27 -0.31 -2.31
CA PRO A 177 -18.21 -1.25 -1.95
C PRO A 177 -16.84 -0.63 -2.23
N PHE A 178 -16.02 -0.55 -1.19
CA PHE A 178 -14.66 -0.03 -1.27
C PHE A 178 -13.65 -1.14 -1.05
N LEU A 179 -12.46 -0.93 -1.61
CA LEU A 179 -11.28 -1.73 -1.37
C LEU A 179 -10.28 -0.95 -0.52
N ASP A 180 -9.54 -1.67 0.30
CA ASP A 180 -8.49 -1.14 1.17
C ASP A 180 -7.28 -2.08 1.14
N SER A 181 -6.24 -1.74 1.90
CA SER A 181 -5.02 -2.55 1.93
C SER A 181 -5.28 -3.99 2.41
N ALA A 182 -6.22 -4.25 3.32
CA ALA A 182 -6.50 -5.58 3.80
C ALA A 182 -7.26 -6.45 2.77
N ASN A 183 -8.25 -5.89 2.08
CA ASN A 183 -9.16 -6.68 1.24
C ASN A 183 -8.84 -6.65 -0.28
N ALA A 184 -7.93 -5.80 -0.73
CA ALA A 184 -7.54 -5.72 -2.14
C ALA A 184 -6.73 -6.95 -2.57
N GLY A 185 -6.90 -7.35 -3.83
CA GLY A 185 -6.06 -8.37 -4.47
C GLY A 185 -4.71 -7.84 -4.94
N ALA A 186 -4.62 -6.53 -5.22
CA ALA A 186 -3.38 -5.84 -5.52
C ALA A 186 -3.48 -4.36 -5.12
N ILE A 187 -2.35 -3.72 -4.88
CA ILE A 187 -2.26 -2.27 -4.66
C ILE A 187 -1.30 -1.67 -5.67
N VAL A 188 -1.70 -0.61 -6.34
CA VAL A 188 -0.77 0.28 -7.06
C VAL A 188 -0.50 1.48 -6.16
N LEU A 189 0.74 1.57 -5.67
CA LEU A 189 1.24 2.76 -5.02
C LEU A 189 1.77 3.71 -6.10
N ARG A 190 0.95 4.69 -6.49
CA ARG A 190 1.34 5.72 -7.44
C ARG A 190 1.89 6.93 -6.68
N SER A 191 3.13 7.29 -6.96
CA SER A 191 3.84 8.39 -6.30
C SER A 191 4.03 9.57 -7.26
N PHE A 192 3.95 10.79 -6.73
CA PHE A 192 4.13 12.04 -7.47
C PHE A 192 4.98 13.02 -6.66
N GLN A 193 5.81 13.83 -7.32
CA GLN A 193 6.37 15.02 -6.71
C GLN A 193 5.62 16.25 -7.25
N ALA A 194 4.88 16.94 -6.40
CA ALA A 194 4.24 18.20 -6.80
C ALA A 194 5.28 19.32 -6.92
N ARG A 195 5.07 20.23 -7.87
CA ARG A 195 5.87 21.46 -7.96
C ARG A 195 5.44 22.42 -6.87
N TYR A 196 6.41 23.14 -6.31
CA TYR A 196 6.17 24.08 -5.22
C TYR A 196 5.10 25.12 -5.58
N GLU A 197 5.15 25.70 -6.78
CA GLU A 197 4.19 26.72 -7.25
C GLU A 197 2.79 26.18 -7.55
N SER A 198 2.62 24.85 -7.61
CA SER A 198 1.37 24.19 -7.98
C SER A 198 0.88 23.18 -6.93
N ARG A 199 1.44 23.17 -5.73
CA ARG A 199 1.23 22.08 -4.75
C ARG A 199 -0.23 21.88 -4.34
N ASP A 200 -1.00 22.95 -4.20
CA ASP A 200 -2.41 22.87 -3.82
C ASP A 200 -3.24 22.39 -5.01
N LEU A 201 -2.93 22.91 -6.20
CA LEU A 201 -3.55 22.48 -7.45
C LEU A 201 -3.29 20.99 -7.73
N ALA A 202 -2.10 20.49 -7.41
CA ALA A 202 -1.76 19.08 -7.51
C ALA A 202 -2.64 18.23 -6.59
N ARG A 203 -2.81 18.64 -5.32
CA ARG A 203 -3.69 17.97 -4.36
C ARG A 203 -5.15 18.00 -4.81
N TYR A 204 -5.65 19.14 -5.29
CA TYR A 204 -7.00 19.25 -5.84
C TYR A 204 -7.20 18.36 -7.07
N PHE A 205 -6.25 18.34 -8.00
CA PHE A 205 -6.32 17.48 -9.17
C PHE A 205 -6.40 16.00 -8.78
N LEU A 206 -5.56 15.54 -7.85
CA LEU A 206 -5.59 14.15 -7.38
C LEU A 206 -6.91 13.82 -6.68
N ASN A 207 -7.46 14.75 -5.90
CA ASN A 207 -8.77 14.59 -5.27
C ASN A 207 -9.92 14.48 -6.29
N GLU A 208 -9.93 15.34 -7.31
CA GLU A 208 -10.91 15.25 -8.41
C GLU A 208 -10.75 13.92 -9.18
N TRP A 209 -9.50 13.53 -9.47
CA TRP A 209 -9.18 12.32 -10.22
C TRP A 209 -9.64 11.06 -9.47
N GLN A 210 -9.29 10.94 -8.18
CA GLN A 210 -9.67 9.77 -7.38
C GLN A 210 -11.19 9.68 -7.22
N SER A 211 -11.86 10.83 -7.05
CA SER A 211 -13.32 10.87 -6.87
C SER A 211 -14.01 10.33 -8.12
N HIS A 212 -13.53 10.76 -9.29
CA HIS A 212 -14.03 10.29 -10.57
C HIS A 212 -13.77 8.79 -10.79
N VAL A 213 -12.56 8.31 -10.47
CA VAL A 213 -12.22 6.87 -10.58
C VAL A 213 -13.08 6.03 -9.66
N ASN A 214 -13.22 6.43 -8.39
CA ASN A 214 -14.03 5.71 -7.40
C ASN A 214 -15.50 5.63 -7.80
N GLN A 215 -16.04 6.68 -8.44
CA GLN A 215 -17.40 6.69 -8.97
C GLN A 215 -17.59 5.79 -10.20
N ARG A 216 -16.58 5.69 -11.07
CA ARG A 216 -16.69 4.95 -12.34
C ARG A 216 -16.33 3.47 -12.23
N LEU A 217 -15.55 3.07 -11.23
CA LEU A 217 -15.13 1.69 -11.03
C LEU A 217 -15.47 1.15 -9.62
N PRO A 218 -16.73 1.32 -9.14
CA PRO A 218 -17.11 0.95 -7.78
C PRO A 218 -16.88 -0.54 -7.53
N GLY A 219 -16.30 -0.89 -6.39
CA GLY A 219 -15.96 -2.25 -6.01
C GLY A 219 -14.84 -2.93 -6.82
N ALA A 220 -14.45 -2.39 -7.97
CA ALA A 220 -13.30 -2.89 -8.74
C ALA A 220 -12.01 -2.14 -8.38
N VAL A 221 -12.13 -0.82 -8.20
CA VAL A 221 -11.02 0.07 -7.85
C VAL A 221 -11.44 0.99 -6.70
N THR A 222 -10.53 1.22 -5.76
CA THR A 222 -10.67 2.30 -4.77
C THR A 222 -9.35 3.02 -4.62
N SER A 223 -9.32 4.30 -5.00
CA SER A 223 -8.19 5.19 -4.86
C SER A 223 -8.38 6.11 -3.67
N ALA A 224 -7.31 6.25 -2.87
CA ALA A 224 -7.22 7.19 -1.77
C ALA A 224 -5.89 7.94 -1.81
N GLN A 225 -5.92 9.22 -1.47
CA GLN A 225 -4.78 10.12 -1.53
C GLN A 225 -4.09 10.23 -0.17
N PHE A 226 -2.77 10.17 -0.20
CA PHE A 226 -1.89 10.32 0.94
C PHE A 226 -0.77 11.31 0.61
N GLU A 227 -0.16 11.89 1.64
CA GLU A 227 1.03 12.72 1.52
C GLU A 227 2.13 12.24 2.46
N GLU A 228 3.39 12.36 2.02
CA GLU A 228 4.55 12.04 2.84
C GLU A 228 4.76 13.17 3.85
N MET A 229 4.47 12.91 5.12
CA MET A 229 4.60 13.92 6.18
C MET A 229 6.03 14.01 6.71
N TRP A 230 6.76 12.88 6.71
CA TRP A 230 8.17 12.82 7.03
C TRP A 230 8.95 12.17 5.89
N GLY A 231 9.90 12.94 5.35
CA GLY A 231 10.74 12.56 4.22
C GLY A 231 10.79 13.68 3.20
N ARG A 232 10.25 13.47 2.00
CA ARG A 232 10.30 14.42 0.89
C ARG A 232 9.08 15.33 0.86
N GLN A 233 9.31 16.64 0.98
CA GLN A 233 8.24 17.64 0.93
C GLN A 233 7.49 17.59 -0.42
N ASP A 234 6.16 17.77 -0.38
CA ASP A 234 5.27 17.76 -1.55
C ASP A 234 5.32 16.45 -2.36
N GLN A 235 5.75 15.36 -1.71
CA GLN A 235 5.60 14.01 -2.22
C GLN A 235 4.19 13.51 -1.91
N LEU A 236 3.42 13.26 -2.96
CA LEU A 236 2.04 12.79 -2.89
C LEU A 236 1.96 11.32 -3.34
N HIS A 237 0.97 10.62 -2.82
CA HIS A 237 0.72 9.23 -3.13
C HIS A 237 -0.77 8.99 -3.39
N LEU A 238 -1.07 8.12 -4.35
CA LEU A 238 -2.34 7.44 -4.44
C LEU A 238 -2.12 5.97 -4.09
N LEU A 239 -2.84 5.48 -3.09
CA LEU A 239 -3.01 4.04 -2.89
C LEU A 239 -4.24 3.62 -3.69
N ILE A 240 -3.99 2.97 -4.82
CA ILE A 240 -5.02 2.49 -5.74
C ILE A 240 -5.21 0.99 -5.47
N HIS A 241 -6.27 0.67 -4.74
CA HIS A 241 -6.65 -0.67 -4.37
C HIS A 241 -7.41 -1.32 -5.53
N LEU A 242 -6.96 -2.49 -5.94
CA LEU A 242 -7.52 -3.24 -7.06
C LEU A 242 -8.11 -4.55 -6.55
N ARG A 243 -9.29 -4.91 -7.05
CA ARG A 243 -9.86 -6.24 -6.75
C ARG A 243 -8.95 -7.35 -7.26
N ASN A 244 -8.37 -7.12 -8.44
CA ASN A 244 -7.45 -8.00 -9.15
C ASN A 244 -6.71 -7.20 -10.23
N LEU A 245 -5.81 -7.82 -10.97
CA LEU A 245 -5.06 -7.14 -12.04
C LEU A 245 -5.95 -6.75 -13.24
N ASP A 246 -7.08 -7.43 -13.49
CA ASP A 246 -8.04 -7.01 -14.51
C ASP A 246 -8.65 -5.63 -14.18
N SER A 247 -8.79 -5.32 -12.89
CA SER A 247 -9.21 -4.00 -12.43
C SER A 247 -8.18 -2.91 -12.77
N TYR A 248 -6.89 -3.26 -12.88
CA TYR A 248 -5.88 -2.33 -13.40
C TYR A 248 -6.10 -2.07 -14.88
N ALA A 249 -6.36 -3.10 -15.69
CA ALA A 249 -6.66 -2.93 -17.10
C ALA A 249 -7.92 -2.06 -17.31
N ALA A 250 -8.96 -2.24 -16.48
CA ALA A 250 -10.15 -1.39 -16.48
C ALA A 250 -9.83 0.07 -16.13
N LEU A 251 -8.96 0.31 -15.14
CA LEU A 251 -8.48 1.65 -14.80
C LEU A 251 -7.72 2.30 -15.97
N ARG A 252 -6.79 1.57 -16.61
CA ARG A 252 -6.05 2.06 -17.78
C ARG A 252 -6.99 2.39 -18.94
N GLN A 253 -8.00 1.54 -19.18
CA GLN A 253 -9.00 1.78 -20.21
C GLN A 253 -9.85 3.03 -19.92
N LEU A 254 -10.24 3.22 -18.66
CA LEU A 254 -10.96 4.41 -18.21
C LEU A 254 -10.12 5.68 -18.44
N GLU A 255 -8.84 5.68 -18.04
CA GLU A 255 -7.92 6.81 -18.27
C GLU A 255 -7.74 7.18 -19.75
N LEU A 256 -7.92 6.21 -20.68
CA LEU A 256 -7.73 6.40 -22.12
C LEU A 256 -9.01 6.81 -22.87
N THR A 257 -10.19 6.52 -22.32
CA THR A 257 -11.44 6.63 -23.08
C THR A 257 -12.52 7.46 -22.40
N ASP A 258 -12.42 7.68 -21.08
CA ASP A 258 -13.43 8.45 -20.37
C ASP A 258 -13.28 9.95 -20.65
N THR A 259 -14.35 10.53 -21.21
CA THR A 259 -14.39 11.95 -21.57
C THR A 259 -14.31 12.86 -20.34
N GLY A 260 -14.84 12.42 -19.19
CA GLY A 260 -14.77 13.18 -17.94
C GLY A 260 -13.35 13.27 -17.39
N LEU A 261 -12.61 12.15 -17.38
CA LEU A 261 -11.18 12.17 -17.04
C LEU A 261 -10.38 13.00 -18.04
N HIS A 262 -10.62 12.84 -19.34
CA HIS A 262 -9.93 13.67 -20.35
C HIS A 262 -10.18 15.17 -20.12
N ALA A 263 -11.41 15.58 -19.83
CA ALA A 263 -11.74 16.96 -19.50
C ALA A 263 -11.02 17.41 -18.22
N LEU A 264 -10.97 16.59 -17.18
CA LEU A 264 -10.25 16.88 -15.94
C LEU A 264 -8.74 17.10 -16.15
N MET A 265 -8.14 16.27 -17.01
CA MET A 265 -6.72 16.33 -17.37
C MET A 265 -6.40 17.61 -18.17
N GLN A 266 -7.32 18.06 -19.02
CA GLN A 266 -7.17 19.27 -19.84
C GLN A 266 -7.63 20.56 -19.14
N LYS A 267 -8.32 20.46 -18.00
CA LYS A 267 -8.82 21.60 -17.24
C LYS A 267 -7.68 22.60 -16.95
N PRO A 268 -7.78 23.86 -17.42
CA PRO A 268 -6.75 24.87 -17.18
C PRO A 268 -6.69 25.23 -15.68
N ARG A 269 -5.47 25.42 -15.17
CA ARG A 269 -5.20 25.78 -13.78
C ARG A 269 -4.13 26.86 -13.76
N VAL A 270 -4.33 27.91 -12.96
CA VAL A 270 -3.35 29.01 -12.81
C VAL A 270 -2.57 28.79 -11.54
N ASN A 271 -1.25 28.60 -11.65
CA ASN A 271 -0.38 28.40 -10.50
C ASN A 271 -0.06 29.71 -9.75
N LEU A 272 0.70 29.61 -8.67
CA LEU A 272 1.09 30.79 -7.87
C LEU A 272 1.98 31.78 -8.64
N ALA A 273 2.62 31.35 -9.73
CA ALA A 273 3.40 32.20 -10.62
C ALA A 273 2.56 32.84 -11.75
N GLY A 274 1.24 32.62 -11.77
CA GLY A 274 0.33 33.15 -12.78
C GLY A 274 0.40 32.40 -14.13
N GLN A 275 1.00 31.22 -14.16
CA GLN A 275 1.13 30.42 -15.38
C GLN A 275 -0.06 29.48 -15.52
N ASP A 276 -0.59 29.40 -16.74
CA ASP A 276 -1.60 28.40 -17.12
C ASP A 276 -0.94 27.03 -17.30
N LEU A 277 -1.44 26.05 -16.55
CA LEU A 277 -0.97 24.67 -16.55
C LEU A 277 -2.14 23.71 -16.78
N ALA A 278 -1.89 22.69 -17.60
CA ALA A 278 -2.65 21.45 -17.57
C ALA A 278 -2.08 20.52 -16.47
N TRP A 279 -2.68 19.34 -16.29
CA TRP A 279 -2.27 18.41 -15.22
C TRP A 279 -0.76 18.10 -15.20
N GLY A 280 -0.13 17.97 -16.37
CA GLY A 280 1.30 17.65 -16.49
C GLY A 280 2.23 18.75 -15.97
N GLY A 281 1.74 19.99 -15.86
CA GLY A 281 2.49 21.10 -15.26
C GLY A 281 2.45 21.13 -13.73
N LEU A 282 1.56 20.36 -13.10
CA LEU A 282 1.39 20.36 -11.64
C LEU A 282 2.50 19.59 -10.90
N PHE A 283 3.17 18.69 -11.62
CA PHE A 283 4.15 17.76 -11.06
C PHE A 283 5.54 17.96 -11.68
N GLU A 284 6.58 17.56 -10.95
CA GLU A 284 7.92 17.49 -11.49
C GLU A 284 7.97 16.48 -12.64
N THR A 285 8.63 16.84 -13.74
CA THR A 285 8.70 15.99 -14.94
C THR A 285 9.39 14.67 -14.60
N GLY A 286 8.75 13.55 -14.95
CA GLY A 286 9.28 12.21 -14.69
C GLY A 286 9.12 11.72 -13.25
N SER A 287 8.41 12.44 -12.38
CA SER A 287 8.21 12.06 -10.97
C SER A 287 7.06 11.09 -10.70
N VAL A 288 6.28 10.74 -11.74
CA VAL A 288 5.14 9.82 -11.60
C VAL A 288 5.63 8.39 -11.70
N HIS A 289 5.47 7.63 -10.62
CA HIS A 289 5.92 6.24 -10.54
C HIS A 289 4.84 5.34 -9.97
N ASP A 290 4.54 4.24 -10.65
CA ASP A 290 3.65 3.18 -10.18
C ASP A 290 4.50 2.04 -9.62
N THR A 291 4.20 1.60 -8.39
CA THR A 291 4.73 0.36 -7.81
C THR A 291 3.56 -0.59 -7.57
N VAL A 292 3.65 -1.81 -8.09
CA VAL A 292 2.56 -2.80 -7.95
C VAL A 292 2.91 -3.80 -6.85
N LEU A 293 2.04 -3.87 -5.86
CA LEU A 293 2.18 -4.67 -4.66
C LEU A 293 1.16 -5.81 -4.67
N LEU A 294 1.62 -7.04 -4.52
CA LEU A 294 0.75 -8.19 -4.25
C LEU A 294 0.86 -8.63 -2.79
N PRO A 295 -0.26 -8.99 -2.14
CA PRO A 295 -0.21 -9.56 -0.80
C PRO A 295 0.67 -10.82 -0.76
N VAL A 296 1.51 -10.94 0.26
CA VAL A 296 2.23 -12.19 0.50
C VAL A 296 1.24 -13.21 1.04
N ALA A 297 1.18 -14.39 0.42
CA ALA A 297 0.32 -15.47 0.88
C ALA A 297 0.72 -15.93 2.30
N PRO A 298 -0.25 -16.26 3.17
CA PRO A 298 0.05 -16.77 4.50
C PRO A 298 0.87 -18.06 4.43
N LYS A 299 1.61 -18.36 5.50
CA LYS A 299 2.29 -19.66 5.60
C LYS A 299 1.24 -20.77 5.55
N THR A 300 1.41 -21.72 4.65
CA THR A 300 0.67 -22.97 4.72
C THR A 300 1.02 -23.63 6.05
N PRO A 301 0.05 -23.99 6.91
CA PRO A 301 0.37 -24.69 8.14
C PRO A 301 1.11 -25.98 7.77
N THR A 302 2.33 -26.14 8.26
CA THR A 302 3.04 -27.41 8.14
C THR A 302 2.18 -28.46 8.83
N PRO A 303 1.76 -29.55 8.16
CA PRO A 303 0.99 -30.60 8.82
C PRO A 303 1.80 -31.07 10.03
N SER A 304 1.15 -31.17 11.19
CA SER A 304 1.78 -31.70 12.38
C SER A 304 2.28 -33.13 12.08
N LEU A 305 3.42 -33.52 12.65
CA LEU A 305 4.01 -34.86 12.49
C LEU A 305 3.00 -36.00 12.76
N SER A 306 1.97 -35.75 13.56
CA SER A 306 0.85 -36.68 13.80
C SER A 306 -0.03 -37.00 12.60
N GLN A 307 0.01 -36.21 11.51
CA GLN A 307 -0.74 -36.45 10.28
C GLN A 307 0.12 -37.08 9.17
N GLN A 308 1.45 -37.08 9.30
CA GLN A 308 2.36 -37.74 8.35
C GLN A 308 2.54 -39.24 8.65
N GLU A 309 2.19 -39.70 9.84
CA GLU A 309 2.23 -41.12 10.22
C GLU A 309 0.92 -41.88 9.89
N GLN A 310 -0.04 -41.23 9.22
CA GLN A 310 -1.32 -41.85 8.82
C GLN A 310 -1.55 -41.86 7.30
N ALA A 311 -0.52 -41.55 6.48
CA ALA A 311 -0.58 -41.62 5.02
C ALA A 311 0.36 -42.69 4.47
#